data_AF-A0A956GSZ5-F1
#
_entry.id   AF-A0A956GSZ5-F1
#
_cell.length_a   1.000
_cell.length_b   1.000
_cell.length_c   1.000
_cell.angle_alpha   90.00
_cell.angle_beta   90.00
_cell.angle_gamma   90.00
#
_symmetry.space_group_name_H-M   'P 1'
#
loop_
_entity.id
_entity.type
_entity.pdbx_description
1 polymer ?
#
loop_
_entity_poly.entity_id
_entity_poly.type
_entity_poly.pdbx_seq_one_letter_code
_entity_poly.pdbx_strand_id
1 'polypeptide(L)'
;TGQPAADRPPPGPPGEPTAPDTVVTHDDFGPRGVTTFGAPVVAGGMDPSLAMRFVRRAQPQLEACYLTALKSNPKLAGTVEVTFIVNPIGRVTQAEGTGVDASVATCVSDVVKKIQFPSLEGQIAKVLVPITYKPPT
;
A
#
# COMPACT_ATOMS: atom_id res chain seq x y z
N THR A 1 34.34 -44.58 3.80
CA THR A 1 32.89 -44.70 3.58
C THR A 1 32.20 -43.79 4.57
N GLY A 2 32.11 -42.49 4.33
CA GLY A 2 31.11 -41.89 3.44
C GLY A 2 29.92 -41.40 4.29
N GLN A 3 30.09 -40.29 5.01
CA GLN A 3 29.00 -39.66 5.79
C GLN A 3 27.91 -39.16 4.83
N PRO A 4 26.61 -39.41 5.12
CA PRO A 4 25.52 -38.92 4.28
C PRO A 4 25.42 -37.40 4.35
N ALA A 5 25.26 -36.82 3.17
CA ALA A 5 25.07 -35.40 2.94
C ALA A 5 23.77 -34.90 3.56
N ALA A 6 23.81 -33.62 3.92
CA ALA A 6 22.70 -32.83 4.43
C ALA A 6 21.47 -32.85 3.51
N ASP A 7 20.28 -32.87 4.12
CA ASP A 7 19.11 -32.22 3.54
C ASP A 7 18.51 -31.31 4.62
N ARG A 8 18.79 -30.01 4.49
CA ARG A 8 18.22 -28.98 5.35
C ARG A 8 16.75 -28.81 4.94
N PRO A 9 15.82 -28.65 5.88
CA PRO A 9 14.43 -28.35 5.53
C PRO A 9 14.35 -27.06 4.68
N PRO A 10 13.38 -26.96 3.76
CA PRO A 10 13.21 -25.78 2.94
C PRO A 10 12.98 -24.54 3.80
N PRO A 11 13.45 -23.35 3.38
CA PRO A 11 13.10 -22.11 4.07
C PRO A 11 11.57 -21.96 4.08
N GLY A 12 11.02 -21.63 5.26
CA GLY A 12 9.59 -21.37 5.42
C GLY A 12 9.09 -20.24 4.50
N PRO A 13 7.77 -20.14 4.31
CA PRO A 13 7.19 -19.12 3.43
C PRO A 13 7.58 -17.70 3.90
N PRO A 14 7.73 -16.73 2.97
CA PRO A 14 7.96 -15.33 3.34
C PRO A 14 6.80 -14.80 4.19
N GLY A 15 7.15 -14.10 5.26
CA GLY A 15 6.21 -13.59 6.26
C GLY A 15 5.03 -12.87 5.63
N GLU A 16 3.84 -13.41 5.91
CA GLU A 16 2.60 -12.65 5.77
C GLU A 16 2.77 -11.34 6.55
N PRO A 17 2.40 -10.18 5.98
CA PRO A 17 2.20 -9.00 6.78
C PRO A 17 1.03 -9.30 7.72
N THR A 18 1.34 -9.58 8.98
CA THR A 18 0.37 -9.66 10.07
C THR A 18 -0.53 -8.44 9.97
N ALA A 19 -1.76 -8.63 9.50
CA ALA A 19 -2.80 -7.65 9.74
C ALA A 19 -2.82 -7.45 11.25
N PRO A 20 -2.63 -6.23 11.78
CA PRO A 20 -2.83 -6.04 13.20
C PRO A 20 -4.31 -6.28 13.47
N ASP A 21 -4.64 -7.45 14.03
CA ASP A 21 -5.81 -7.63 14.88
C ASP A 21 -5.54 -6.81 16.13
N THR A 22 -5.76 -5.51 16.00
CA THR A 22 -5.79 -4.63 17.15
C THR A 22 -7.13 -3.93 17.06
N VAL A 23 -8.07 -4.46 17.83
CA VAL A 23 -9.16 -3.66 18.40
C VAL A 23 -8.49 -2.52 19.16
N VAL A 24 -8.27 -1.40 18.48
CA VAL A 24 -7.80 -0.16 19.09
C VAL A 24 -9.03 0.65 19.46
N THR A 25 -9.57 0.41 20.65
CA THR A 25 -10.32 1.45 21.36
C THR A 25 -9.31 2.43 21.94
N HIS A 26 -8.91 3.43 21.16
CA HIS A 26 -8.32 4.65 21.69
C HIS A 26 -8.97 5.85 21.00
N ASP A 27 -10.04 6.32 21.64
CA ASP A 27 -10.51 7.69 21.60
C ASP A 27 -9.38 8.61 22.11
N ASP A 28 -8.44 8.91 21.22
CA ASP A 28 -7.63 10.12 21.22
C ASP A 28 -7.53 10.56 19.76
N PHE A 29 -8.63 11.16 19.29
CA PHE A 29 -8.73 11.79 17.98
C PHE A 29 -8.31 13.25 18.12
N GLY A 30 -7.01 13.49 18.33
CA GLY A 30 -6.41 14.69 17.78
C GLY A 30 -6.73 14.78 16.29
N PRO A 31 -6.79 15.96 15.67
CA PRO A 31 -7.28 16.07 14.30
C PRO A 31 -6.36 15.21 13.42
N ARG A 32 -6.90 14.08 12.95
CA ARG A 32 -6.19 13.14 12.09
C ARG A 32 -6.28 13.72 10.69
N GLY A 33 -5.16 13.78 9.98
CA GLY A 33 -5.15 14.26 8.60
C GLY A 33 -6.19 13.48 7.78
N VAL A 34 -7.06 14.21 7.07
CA VAL A 34 -8.13 13.56 6.30
C VAL A 34 -7.49 12.97 5.04
N THR A 35 -7.42 11.63 4.98
CA THR A 35 -6.99 10.90 3.78
C THR A 35 -8.21 10.48 2.98
N THR A 36 -8.37 11.02 1.77
CA THR A 36 -9.50 10.72 0.87
C THR A 36 -8.99 9.96 -0.35
N PHE A 37 -9.59 8.83 -0.66
CA PHE A 37 -9.30 8.07 -1.88
C PHE A 37 -10.28 8.45 -2.98
N GLY A 38 -9.79 8.93 -4.12
CA GLY A 38 -10.60 9.10 -5.33
C GLY A 38 -10.74 7.78 -6.11
N ALA A 39 -11.57 7.79 -7.15
CA ALA A 39 -11.88 6.58 -7.91
C ALA A 39 -10.62 5.96 -8.56
N PRO A 40 -10.34 4.66 -8.36
CA PRO A 40 -9.21 4.01 -9.00
C PRO A 40 -9.48 3.83 -10.49
N VAL A 41 -8.48 4.10 -11.31
CA VAL A 41 -8.47 3.75 -12.73
C VAL A 41 -7.76 2.42 -12.85
N VAL A 42 -8.47 1.38 -13.29
CA VAL A 42 -7.90 0.05 -13.47
C VAL A 42 -7.92 -0.33 -14.94
N ALA A 43 -6.78 -0.79 -15.43
CA ALA A 43 -6.62 -1.40 -16.73
C ALA A 43 -6.18 -2.85 -16.57
N GLY A 44 -6.80 -3.77 -17.30
CA GLY A 44 -6.49 -5.20 -17.25
C GLY A 44 -7.43 -6.00 -16.34
N GLY A 45 -6.93 -7.11 -15.80
CA GLY A 45 -7.74 -8.18 -15.21
C GLY A 45 -8.22 -8.01 -13.78
N MET A 46 -8.28 -6.79 -13.27
CA MET A 46 -8.63 -6.53 -11.87
C MET A 46 -9.86 -5.63 -11.77
N ASP A 47 -10.76 -5.95 -10.84
CA ASP A 47 -11.90 -5.09 -10.55
C ASP A 47 -11.48 -3.83 -9.77
N PRO A 48 -11.96 -2.63 -10.13
CA PRO A 48 -11.64 -1.40 -9.42
C PRO A 48 -12.04 -1.42 -7.94
N SER A 49 -13.12 -2.12 -7.59
CA SER A 49 -13.56 -2.27 -6.20
C SER A 49 -12.62 -3.16 -5.40
N LEU A 50 -12.05 -4.18 -6.04
CA LEU A 50 -11.05 -5.07 -5.45
C LEU A 50 -9.76 -4.30 -5.17
N ALA A 51 -9.26 -3.54 -6.15
CA ALA A 51 -8.11 -2.65 -5.97
C ALA A 51 -8.32 -1.70 -4.77
N MET A 52 -9.45 -0.98 -4.79
CA MET A 52 -9.81 -0.02 -3.74
C MET A 52 -9.89 -0.67 -2.36
N ARG A 53 -10.45 -1.88 -2.25
CA ARG A 53 -10.59 -2.61 -0.99
C ARG A 53 -9.25 -2.83 -0.31
N PHE A 54 -8.23 -3.24 -1.06
CA PHE A 54 -6.90 -3.53 -0.52
C PHE A 54 -6.11 -2.25 -0.25
N VAL A 55 -6.24 -1.22 -1.09
CA VAL A 55 -5.63 0.10 -0.83
C VAL A 55 -6.19 0.72 0.45
N ARG A 56 -7.51 0.64 0.68
CA ARG A 56 -8.15 1.13 1.91
C ARG A 56 -7.69 0.37 3.16
N ARG A 57 -7.39 -0.93 3.06
CA ARG A 57 -6.79 -1.69 4.17
C ARG A 57 -5.40 -1.17 4.55
N ALA A 58 -4.66 -0.63 3.58
CA ALA A 58 -3.36 0.00 3.81
C ALA A 58 -3.49 1.48 4.26
N GLN A 59 -4.69 2.04 4.37
CA GLN A 59 -4.93 3.42 4.80
C GLN A 59 -4.11 3.87 6.03
N PRO A 60 -4.02 3.12 7.15
CA PRO A 60 -3.22 3.59 8.30
C PRO A 60 -1.73 3.76 7.96
N GLN A 61 -1.18 2.92 7.08
CA GLN A 61 0.21 3.05 6.63
C GLN A 61 0.39 4.23 5.66
N LEU A 62 -0.59 4.44 4.78
CA LEU A 62 -0.63 5.59 3.86
C LEU A 62 -0.79 6.92 4.60
N GLU A 63 -1.55 6.93 5.69
CA GLU A 63 -1.70 8.09 6.57
C GLU A 63 -0.40 8.36 7.32
N ALA A 64 0.31 7.33 7.80
CA ALA A 64 1.61 7.48 8.45
C ALA A 64 2.66 8.13 7.53
N CYS A 65 2.64 7.83 6.22
CA CYS A 65 3.47 8.51 5.23
C CYS A 65 3.25 10.03 5.23
N TYR A 66 1.98 10.44 5.23
CA TYR A 66 1.60 11.85 5.25
C TYR A 66 1.91 12.53 6.59
N LEU A 67 1.59 11.90 7.72
CA LEU A 67 1.92 12.41 9.05
C LEU A 67 3.43 12.62 9.23
N THR A 68 4.25 11.76 8.64
CA THR A 68 5.71 11.92 8.64
C THR A 68 6.13 13.16 7.87
N ALA A 69 5.55 13.40 6.69
CA ALA A 69 5.83 14.58 5.89
C ALA A 69 5.31 15.88 6.53
N LEU A 70 4.20 15.82 7.28
CA LEU A 70 3.68 16.97 8.03
C LEU A 70 4.66 17.48 9.11
N LYS A 71 5.53 16.62 9.65
CA LYS A 71 6.58 17.05 10.60
C LYS A 71 7.57 18.02 9.95
N SER A 72 7.81 17.87 8.65
CA SER A 72 8.66 18.77 7.87
C SER A 72 7.86 19.92 7.27
N ASN A 73 6.65 19.65 6.77
CA ASN A 73 5.80 20.60 6.07
C ASN A 73 4.38 20.59 6.66
N PRO A 74 4.09 21.37 7.72
CA PRO A 74 2.81 21.30 8.45
C PRO A 74 1.59 21.80 7.64
N LYS A 75 1.83 22.49 6.52
CA LYS A 75 0.79 22.97 5.59
C LYS A 75 0.66 22.08 4.34
N LEU A 76 1.31 20.91 4.33
CA LEU A 76 1.27 20.03 3.18
C LEU A 76 -0.18 19.62 2.91
N ALA A 77 -0.63 19.81 1.68
CA ALA A 77 -1.97 19.46 1.25
C ALA A 77 -1.95 19.14 -0.24
N GLY A 78 -2.86 18.27 -0.66
CA GLY A 78 -3.12 17.99 -2.06
C GLY A 78 -3.10 16.50 -2.38
N THR A 79 -2.94 16.18 -3.65
CA THR A 79 -3.18 14.82 -4.16
C THR A 79 -1.88 14.13 -4.55
N VAL A 80 -1.78 12.86 -4.18
CA VAL A 80 -0.75 11.92 -4.61
C VAL A 80 -1.43 10.84 -5.44
N GLU A 81 -1.00 10.71 -6.68
CA GLU A 81 -1.41 9.66 -7.59
C GLU A 81 -0.41 8.51 -7.50
N VAL A 82 -0.87 7.35 -7.04
CA VAL A 82 -0.07 6.13 -7.02
C VAL A 82 -0.48 5.22 -8.16
N THR A 83 0.48 4.87 -9.00
CA THR A 83 0.31 3.93 -10.10
C THR A 83 1.10 2.67 -9.80
N PHE A 84 0.49 1.50 -9.97
CA PHE A 84 1.16 0.22 -9.73
C PHE A 84 0.70 -0.86 -10.68
N ILE A 85 1.55 -1.87 -10.86
CA ILE A 85 1.30 -3.04 -11.71
C ILE A 85 1.23 -4.28 -10.82
N VAL A 86 0.12 -5.00 -10.95
CA VAL A 86 -0.15 -6.27 -10.28
C VAL A 86 0.02 -7.39 -11.28
N ASN A 87 0.86 -8.36 -10.94
CA ASN A 87 1.10 -9.52 -11.77
C ASN A 87 0.00 -10.60 -11.60
N PRO A 88 0.03 -11.69 -12.40
CA PRO A 88 -1.02 -12.71 -12.36
C PRO A 88 -1.21 -13.42 -11.03
N ILE A 89 -0.17 -13.49 -10.20
CA ILE A 89 -0.22 -14.10 -8.87
C ILE A 89 -0.64 -13.10 -7.77
N GLY A 90 -1.04 -11.88 -8.15
CA GLY A 90 -1.53 -10.85 -7.23
C GLY A 90 -0.42 -10.03 -6.55
N ARG A 91 0.84 -10.16 -6.97
CA ARG A 91 1.97 -9.41 -6.40
C ARG A 91 2.20 -8.12 -7.17
N VAL A 92 2.46 -7.03 -6.44
CA VAL A 92 2.86 -5.76 -7.05
C VAL A 92 4.31 -5.86 -7.54
N THR A 93 4.52 -5.70 -8.85
CA THR A 93 5.85 -5.74 -9.46
C THR A 93 6.47 -4.36 -9.62
N GLN A 94 5.64 -3.35 -9.86
CA GLN A 94 6.04 -1.95 -10.01
C GLN A 94 5.05 -1.06 -9.26
N ALA A 95 5.55 -0.03 -8.59
CA ALA A 95 4.75 0.99 -7.94
C ALA A 95 5.50 2.33 -8.04
N GLU A 96 4.78 3.37 -8.41
CA GLU A 96 5.29 4.72 -8.62
C GLU A 96 4.28 5.70 -8.06
N GLY A 97 4.75 6.62 -7.22
CA GLY A 97 3.94 7.72 -6.69
C GLY A 97 4.34 9.02 -7.37
N THR A 98 3.36 9.86 -7.68
CA THR A 98 3.55 11.23 -8.17
C THR A 98 2.58 12.15 -7.45
N GLY A 99 2.90 13.43 -7.28
CA GLY A 99 1.99 14.37 -6.64
C GLY A 99 2.68 15.51 -5.91
N VAL A 100 1.98 16.05 -4.91
CA VAL A 100 2.37 17.28 -4.21
C VAL A 100 3.68 17.22 -3.43
N ASP A 101 4.12 16.04 -3.01
CA ASP A 101 5.39 15.85 -2.29
C ASP A 101 6.02 14.51 -2.67
N ALA A 102 7.31 14.56 -3.03
CA ALA A 102 8.06 13.39 -3.46
C ALA A 102 8.32 12.38 -2.31
N SER A 103 8.44 12.86 -1.08
CA SER A 103 8.65 12.00 0.10
C SER A 103 7.39 11.20 0.41
N VAL A 104 6.22 11.85 0.37
CA VAL A 104 4.92 11.18 0.53
C VAL A 104 4.70 10.19 -0.63
N ALA A 105 4.93 10.63 -1.87
CA ALA A 105 4.76 9.79 -3.05
C ALA A 105 5.63 8.51 -2.99
N THR A 106 6.89 8.64 -2.57
CA THR A 106 7.80 7.50 -2.40
C THR A 106 7.30 6.56 -1.31
N CYS A 107 7.00 7.08 -0.11
CA CYS A 107 6.49 6.28 1.01
C CYS A 107 5.19 5.54 0.65
N VAL A 108 4.26 6.21 -0.04
CA VAL A 108 3.01 5.62 -0.53
C VAL A 108 3.29 4.48 -1.50
N SER A 109 4.20 4.68 -2.46
CA SER A 109 4.56 3.63 -3.42
C SER A 109 5.19 2.40 -2.74
N ASP A 110 6.01 2.59 -1.71
CA ASP A 110 6.60 1.51 -0.91
C ASP A 110 5.56 0.73 -0.11
N VAL A 111 4.56 1.42 0.45
CA VAL A 111 3.42 0.79 1.13
C VAL A 111 2.61 -0.04 0.14
N VAL A 112 2.25 0.53 -1.00
CA VAL A 112 1.48 -0.16 -2.04
C VAL A 112 2.21 -1.38 -2.58
N LYS A 113 3.53 -1.30 -2.75
CA LYS A 113 4.37 -2.42 -3.20
C LYS A 113 4.36 -3.63 -2.25
N LYS A 114 4.03 -3.41 -0.97
CA LYS A 114 3.90 -4.47 0.05
C LYS A 114 2.51 -5.11 0.10
N ILE A 115 1.54 -4.56 -0.62
CA ILE A 115 0.18 -5.10 -0.68
C ILE A 115 0.18 -6.40 -1.50
N GLN A 116 -0.43 -7.43 -0.94
CA GLN A 116 -0.70 -8.68 -1.65
C GLN A 116 -2.17 -8.71 -2.08
N PHE A 117 -2.39 -8.75 -3.39
CA PHE A 117 -3.71 -8.93 -4.00
C PHE A 117 -3.99 -10.41 -4.23
N PRO A 118 -5.26 -10.80 -4.41
CA PRO A 118 -5.58 -12.15 -4.88
C PRO A 118 -5.06 -12.35 -6.32
N SER A 119 -4.92 -13.62 -6.69
CA SER A 119 -4.56 -14.03 -8.06
C SER A 119 -5.55 -13.47 -9.08
N LEU A 120 -5.03 -13.00 -10.22
CA LEU A 120 -5.82 -12.43 -11.32
C LEU A 120 -6.01 -13.43 -12.47
N GLU A 121 -6.03 -14.73 -12.15
CA GLU A 121 -6.33 -15.80 -13.12
C GLU A 121 -5.45 -15.74 -14.40
N GLY A 122 -4.17 -15.40 -14.27
CA GLY A 122 -3.26 -15.28 -15.41
C GLY A 122 -3.13 -13.88 -16.01
N GLN A 123 -3.90 -12.89 -15.51
CA GLN A 123 -3.96 -11.54 -16.08
C GLN A 123 -3.06 -10.55 -15.32
N ILE A 124 -2.65 -9.50 -16.00
CA ILE A 124 -1.92 -8.37 -15.39
C ILE A 124 -2.91 -7.22 -15.23
N ALA A 125 -2.78 -6.45 -14.16
CA ALA A 125 -3.53 -5.23 -13.96
C ALA A 125 -2.60 -4.04 -13.70
N LYS A 126 -2.92 -2.90 -14.28
CA LYS A 126 -2.35 -1.60 -13.95
C LYS A 126 -3.41 -0.77 -13.25
N VAL A 127 -3.08 -0.26 -12.07
CA VAL A 127 -4.01 0.49 -11.23
C VAL A 127 -3.41 1.86 -10.96
N LEU A 128 -4.21 2.92 -11.10
CA LEU A 128 -3.89 4.26 -10.64
C LEU A 128 -4.93 4.66 -9.58
N VAL A 129 -4.46 5.15 -8.44
CA VAL A 129 -5.33 5.61 -7.34
C VAL A 129 -4.92 7.03 -6.92
N PRO A 130 -5.81 8.03 -7.04
CA PRO A 130 -5.57 9.34 -6.48
C PRO A 130 -5.90 9.34 -4.97
N ILE A 131 -4.96 9.83 -4.17
CA ILE A 131 -5.07 9.95 -2.71
C ILE A 131 -4.91 11.42 -2.35
N THR A 132 -5.98 12.05 -1.86
CA THR A 132 -5.95 13.44 -1.41
C THR A 132 -5.71 13.49 0.09
N TYR A 133 -4.66 14.21 0.48
CA TYR A 133 -4.32 14.50 1.85
C TYR A 133 -4.67 15.95 2.19
N LYS A 134 -5.28 16.13 3.36
CA LYS A 134 -5.57 17.47 3.90
C LYS A 134 -5.01 17.60 5.32
N PRO A 135 -4.46 18.76 5.68
CA PRO A 135 -3.96 18.99 7.02
C PRO A 135 -5.13 18.95 8.00
N PRO A 136 -4.90 18.44 9.21
CA PRO A 136 -5.85 18.60 10.28
C PRO A 136 -6.08 20.09 10.55
N THR A 137 -7.34 20.53 10.50
CA THR A 137 -7.75 21.90 10.85
C THR A 137 -8.08 21.96 12.34
#